data_AF-A0AAD0NZT8-F1
#
_entry.id   AF-A0AAD0NZT8-F1
#
_cell.length_a   1.000
_cell.length_b   1.000
_cell.length_c   1.000
_cell.angle_alpha   90.00
_cell.angle_beta   90.00
_cell.angle_gamma   90.00
#
_symmetry.space_group_name_H-M   'P 1'
#
loop_
_entity.id
_entity.type
_entity.pdbx_description
1 polymer ?
#
loop_
_entity_poly.entity_id
_entity_poly.type
_entity_poly.pdbx_seq_one_letter_code
_entity_poly.pdbx_strand_id
1 'polypeptide(L)'
;MTSPFSDGTVQPMDAPPMPVSPHGEATRLRSDRALWERRAAVAADAVAELDTAYTNLRKVVRVNYFGDCVEGDGVYEGLRRAVSSLTQEILSNSERANDLASLCKSAASDIELADTRGAAQFDA
;
A
#
# COMPACT_ATOMS: atom_id res chain seq x y z
N MET A 1 18.81 45.13 28.07
CA MET A 1 18.00 44.13 28.79
C MET A 1 16.65 44.79 29.00
N THR A 2 15.53 44.36 28.41
CA THR A 2 15.03 43.00 28.17
C THR A 2 14.03 43.08 27.01
N SER A 3 14.07 42.15 26.05
CA SER A 3 13.13 42.12 24.92
C SER A 3 11.72 41.72 25.41
N PRO A 4 10.64 42.39 24.99
CA PRO A 4 9.27 42.13 25.49
C PRO A 4 8.64 40.85 24.93
N PHE A 5 9.39 40.03 24.19
CA PHE A 5 8.89 38.83 23.52
C PHE A 5 9.26 37.52 24.25
N SER A 6 9.69 37.58 25.51
CA SER A 6 10.11 36.40 26.28
C SER A 6 8.99 35.80 27.15
N ASP A 7 7.73 35.84 26.71
CA ASP A 7 6.67 35.07 27.38
C ASP A 7 6.31 33.82 26.56
N GLY A 8 6.68 32.67 27.10
CA GLY A 8 6.71 31.37 26.44
C GLY A 8 5.34 30.72 26.30
N THR A 9 4.47 31.28 25.47
CA THR A 9 3.19 30.66 25.11
C THR A 9 2.85 30.80 23.63
N VAL A 10 3.77 30.39 22.74
CA VAL A 10 3.35 30.02 21.38
C VAL A 10 2.78 28.62 21.47
N GLN A 11 1.45 28.54 21.67
CA GLN A 11 0.72 27.31 21.39
C GLN A 11 1.07 26.86 19.96
N PRO A 12 1.27 25.57 19.68
CA PRO A 12 1.40 25.11 18.30
C PRO A 12 0.16 25.63 17.57
N MET A 13 0.32 26.63 16.69
CA MET A 13 -0.77 27.00 15.81
C MET A 13 -1.03 25.76 14.97
N ASP A 14 -2.22 25.17 15.14
CA ASP A 14 -2.74 24.24 14.16
C ASP A 14 -2.55 24.90 12.80
N ALA A 15 -1.81 24.23 11.92
CA ALA A 15 -1.52 24.75 10.59
C ALA A 15 -2.84 25.24 9.97
N PRO A 16 -2.90 26.46 9.42
CA PRO A 16 -4.12 26.98 8.85
C PRO A 16 -4.64 25.95 7.84
N PRO A 17 -5.96 25.65 7.84
CA PRO A 17 -6.51 24.67 6.93
C PRO A 17 -6.12 25.07 5.51
N MET A 18 -5.38 24.19 4.84
CA MET A 18 -4.95 24.40 3.46
C MET A 18 -6.15 24.90 2.64
N PRO A 19 -5.99 25.97 1.85
CA PRO A 19 -7.09 26.53 1.08
C PRO A 19 -7.72 25.42 0.24
N VAL A 20 -8.98 25.13 0.52
CA VAL A 20 -9.78 24.20 -0.27
C VAL A 20 -9.98 24.82 -1.65
N SER A 21 -9.69 24.05 -2.70
CA SER A 21 -9.81 24.51 -4.09
C SER A 21 -11.20 25.14 -4.31
N PRO A 22 -11.28 26.39 -4.81
CA PRO A 22 -12.55 27.12 -4.96
C PRO A 22 -13.49 26.48 -6.00
N HIS A 23 -13.02 25.45 -6.72
CA HIS A 23 -13.75 24.76 -7.77
C HIS A 23 -14.40 23.43 -7.32
N GLY A 24 -14.30 23.07 -6.03
CA GLY A 24 -14.90 21.86 -5.46
C GLY A 24 -13.99 20.62 -5.49
N GLU A 25 -14.45 19.50 -4.92
CA GLU A 25 -13.66 18.26 -4.76
C GLU A 25 -13.11 17.70 -6.09
N ALA A 26 -13.83 17.91 -7.20
CA ALA A 26 -13.44 17.40 -8.52
C ALA A 26 -12.16 18.04 -9.09
N THR A 27 -11.77 19.20 -8.55
CA THR A 27 -10.64 20.06 -8.97
C THR A 27 -9.59 20.24 -7.88
N ARG A 28 -9.75 19.57 -6.73
CA ARG A 28 -8.64 19.38 -5.80
C ARG A 28 -7.66 18.46 -6.50
N LEU A 29 -6.41 18.90 -6.68
CA LEU A 29 -5.37 18.03 -7.20
C LEU A 29 -5.38 16.76 -6.32
N ARG A 30 -5.74 15.60 -6.89
CA ARG A 30 -5.68 14.28 -6.21
C ARG A 30 -4.23 13.83 -6.00
N SER A 31 -3.32 14.78 -5.80
CA SER A 31 -1.89 14.63 -5.59
C SER A 31 -1.50 14.80 -4.13
N ASP A 32 -2.45 14.64 -3.19
CA ASP A 32 -2.06 14.60 -1.78
C ASP A 32 -1.09 13.41 -1.62
N ARG A 33 0.16 13.72 -1.26
CA ARG A 33 1.20 12.75 -0.87
C ARG A 33 0.61 11.65 0.01
N ALA A 34 -0.21 12.06 0.98
CA ALA A 34 -0.93 11.19 1.90
C ALA A 34 -1.84 10.16 1.19
N LEU A 35 -2.43 10.47 0.04
CA LEU A 35 -3.25 9.53 -0.73
C LEU A 35 -2.39 8.46 -1.39
N TRP A 36 -1.24 8.83 -1.94
CA TRP A 36 -0.28 7.88 -2.53
C TRP A 36 0.36 6.99 -1.48
N GLU A 37 0.69 7.54 -0.31
CA GLU A 37 1.17 6.75 0.84
C GLU A 37 0.11 5.77 1.35
N ARG A 38 -1.15 6.19 1.43
CA ARG A 38 -2.26 5.27 1.77
C ARG A 38 -2.41 4.15 0.76
N ARG A 39 -2.29 4.43 -0.54
CA ARG A 39 -2.33 3.39 -1.58
C ARG A 39 -1.15 2.44 -1.46
N ALA A 40 0.04 2.95 -1.16
CA ALA A 40 1.21 2.13 -0.90
C ALA A 40 1.03 1.22 0.32
N ALA A 41 0.42 1.73 1.39
CA ALA A 41 0.11 0.96 2.58
C ALA A 41 -0.88 -0.17 2.27
N VAL A 42 -1.99 0.12 1.60
CA VAL A 42 -2.98 -0.90 1.21
C VAL A 42 -2.36 -1.97 0.31
N ALA A 43 -1.48 -1.59 -0.62
CA ALA A 43 -0.78 -2.55 -1.46
C ALA A 43 0.20 -3.43 -0.66
N ALA A 44 0.89 -2.87 0.35
CA ALA A 44 1.73 -3.62 1.26
C ALA A 44 0.93 -4.58 2.16
N ASP A 45 -0.24 -4.15 2.65
CA ASP A 45 -1.15 -5.00 3.41
C ASP A 45 -1.63 -6.20 2.56
N ALA A 46 -1.95 -5.96 1.29
CA ALA A 46 -2.32 -7.03 0.36
C ALA A 46 -1.18 -8.06 0.17
N VAL A 47 0.07 -7.63 0.13
CA VAL A 47 1.24 -8.55 0.09
C VAL A 47 1.26 -9.45 1.33
N ALA A 48 1.09 -8.86 2.52
CA ALA A 48 1.10 -9.62 3.78
C ALA A 48 -0.05 -10.66 3.87
N GLU A 49 -1.24 -10.30 3.38
CA GLU A 49 -2.38 -11.21 3.28
C GLU A 49 -2.12 -12.35 2.28
N LEU A 50 -1.52 -12.04 1.13
CA LEU A 50 -1.17 -13.04 0.11
C LEU A 50 -0.10 -14.03 0.61
N ASP A 51 0.91 -13.56 1.35
CA ASP A 51 1.92 -14.42 1.98
C ASP A 51 1.31 -15.36 3.03
N THR A 52 0.35 -14.85 3.79
CA THR A 52 -0.42 -15.65 4.76
C THR A 52 -1.25 -16.72 4.05
N ALA A 53 -1.96 -16.34 2.98
CA ALA A 53 -2.74 -17.26 2.15
C ALA A 53 -1.85 -18.36 1.53
N TYR A 54 -0.69 -17.99 0.98
CA TYR A 54 0.31 -18.92 0.46
C TYR A 54 0.73 -19.96 1.51
N THR A 55 1.07 -19.50 2.71
CA THR A 55 1.51 -20.36 3.81
C THR A 55 0.42 -21.32 4.26
N ASN A 56 -0.84 -20.87 4.28
CA ASN A 56 -1.98 -21.70 4.64
C ASN A 56 -2.30 -22.76 3.57
N LEU A 57 -2.25 -22.40 2.29
CA LEU A 57 -2.50 -23.33 1.18
C LEU A 57 -1.51 -24.49 1.15
N ARG A 58 -0.23 -24.25 1.47
CA ARG A 58 0.78 -25.32 1.52
C ARG A 58 0.48 -26.41 2.56
N LYS A 59 -0.30 -26.09 3.60
CA LYS A 59 -0.70 -27.05 4.63
C LYS A 59 -1.83 -27.97 4.14
N VAL A 60 -2.73 -27.46 3.30
CA VAL A 60 -3.93 -28.19 2.83
C VAL A 60 -3.55 -29.50 2.13
N VAL A 61 -2.54 -29.50 1.27
CA VAL A 61 -2.14 -30.74 0.55
C VAL A 61 -1.56 -31.81 1.48
N ARG A 62 -0.99 -31.42 2.63
CA ARG A 62 -0.28 -32.36 3.54
C ARG A 62 -1.17 -33.01 4.59
N VAL A 63 -2.29 -32.38 4.93
CA VAL A 63 -3.11 -32.78 6.10
C VAL A 63 -4.30 -33.65 5.71
N ASN A 64 -4.64 -33.71 4.42
CA ASN A 64 -5.81 -34.47 3.96
C ASN A 64 -5.44 -35.92 3.62
N TYR A 65 -6.30 -36.85 4.07
CA TYR A 65 -6.26 -38.26 3.71
C TYR A 65 -7.35 -38.56 2.68
N PHE A 66 -6.97 -39.09 1.52
CA PHE A 66 -7.89 -39.33 0.40
C PHE A 66 -8.24 -40.82 0.21
N GLY A 67 -7.82 -41.69 1.13
CA GLY A 67 -7.96 -43.14 0.97
C GLY A 67 -6.87 -43.75 0.08
N ASP A 68 -6.79 -45.07 0.11
CA ASP A 68 -5.94 -45.89 -0.78
C ASP A 68 -6.81 -46.53 -1.86
N CYS A 69 -7.38 -45.68 -2.71
CA CYS A 69 -8.21 -46.08 -3.85
C CYS A 69 -7.93 -45.18 -5.06
N VAL A 70 -8.30 -45.65 -6.26
CA VAL A 70 -8.07 -44.94 -7.52
C VAL A 70 -8.76 -43.56 -7.53
N GLU A 71 -9.94 -43.47 -6.93
CA GLU A 71 -10.66 -42.21 -6.75
C GLU A 71 -9.89 -41.26 -5.83
N GLY A 72 -9.31 -41.78 -4.76
CA GLY A 72 -8.48 -41.03 -3.82
C GLY A 72 -7.24 -40.43 -4.48
N ASP A 73 -6.53 -41.22 -5.29
CA ASP A 73 -5.39 -40.76 -6.08
C ASP A 73 -5.78 -39.65 -7.06
N GLY A 74 -6.93 -39.81 -7.74
CA GLY A 74 -7.45 -38.81 -8.65
C GLY A 74 -7.77 -37.48 -7.96
N VAL A 75 -8.41 -37.54 -6.79
CA VAL A 75 -8.72 -36.36 -5.98
C VAL A 75 -7.46 -35.69 -5.45
N TYR A 76 -6.48 -36.48 -4.96
CA TYR A 76 -5.20 -35.97 -4.48
C TYR A 76 -4.44 -35.22 -5.59
N GLU A 77 -4.30 -35.83 -6.76
CA GLU A 77 -3.63 -35.20 -7.90
C GLU A 77 -4.36 -33.94 -8.39
N GLY A 78 -5.69 -33.99 -8.43
CA GLY A 78 -6.52 -32.82 -8.77
C GLY A 78 -6.31 -31.66 -7.80
N LEU A 79 -6.37 -31.94 -6.49
CA LEU A 79 -6.12 -30.95 -5.44
C LEU A 79 -4.70 -30.40 -5.52
N ARG A 80 -3.70 -31.26 -5.71
CA ARG A 80 -2.29 -30.86 -5.82
C ARG A 80 -2.08 -29.89 -6.98
N ARG A 81 -2.67 -30.15 -8.15
CA ARG A 81 -2.62 -29.25 -9.31
C ARG A 81 -3.33 -27.93 -9.04
N ALA A 82 -4.53 -27.97 -8.48
CA ALA A 82 -5.30 -26.77 -8.15
C ALA A 82 -4.56 -25.87 -7.15
N VAL A 83 -4.03 -26.46 -6.07
CA VAL A 83 -3.22 -25.73 -5.09
C VAL A 83 -1.95 -25.17 -5.73
N SER A 84 -1.27 -25.93 -6.58
CA SER A 84 -0.07 -25.43 -7.29
C SER A 84 -0.40 -24.22 -8.19
N SER A 85 -1.50 -24.28 -8.94
CA SER A 85 -1.94 -23.17 -9.81
C SER A 85 -2.26 -21.93 -8.99
N LEU A 86 -3.09 -22.09 -7.95
CA LEU A 86 -3.47 -20.99 -7.06
C LEU A 86 -2.26 -20.37 -6.35
N THR A 87 -1.30 -21.21 -5.95
CA THR A 87 -0.05 -20.77 -5.32
C THR A 87 0.76 -19.89 -6.27
N GLN A 88 0.84 -20.24 -7.56
CA GLN A 88 1.53 -19.43 -8.57
C GLN A 88 0.83 -18.08 -8.81
N GLU A 89 -0.50 -18.08 -8.85
CA GLU A 89 -1.30 -16.86 -8.99
C GLU A 89 -1.13 -15.92 -7.79
N ILE A 90 -1.11 -16.47 -6.57
CA ILE A 90 -0.86 -15.70 -5.34
C ILE A 90 0.52 -15.03 -5.38
N LEU A 91 1.57 -15.77 -5.76
CA LEU A 91 2.92 -15.23 -5.87
C LEU A 91 2.98 -14.10 -6.91
N SER A 92 2.41 -14.30 -8.10
CA SER A 92 2.37 -13.28 -9.15
C SER A 92 1.60 -12.03 -8.70
N ASN A 93 0.48 -12.19 -7.99
CA ASN A 93 -0.27 -11.05 -7.46
C ASN A 93 0.46 -10.34 -6.31
N SER A 94 1.22 -11.07 -5.50
CA SER A 94 2.05 -10.51 -4.43
C SER A 94 3.17 -9.64 -5.01
N GLU A 95 3.86 -10.14 -6.04
CA GLU A 95 4.87 -9.36 -6.78
C GLU A 95 4.27 -8.06 -7.36
N ARG A 96 3.12 -8.16 -8.03
CA ARG A 96 2.43 -6.99 -8.60
C ARG A 96 1.98 -5.99 -7.53
N ALA A 97 1.52 -6.47 -6.38
CA ALA A 97 1.13 -5.61 -5.26
C ALA A 97 2.35 -4.90 -4.64
N ASN A 98 3.49 -5.59 -4.53
CA ASN A 98 4.73 -4.99 -4.07
C ASN A 98 5.24 -3.92 -5.04
N ASP A 99 5.22 -4.19 -6.34
CA ASP A 99 5.55 -3.22 -7.38
C ASP A 99 4.66 -1.99 -7.30
N LEU A 100 3.34 -2.18 -7.13
CA LEU A 100 2.39 -1.09 -6.97
C LEU A 100 2.69 -0.26 -5.72
N ALA A 101 3.05 -0.90 -4.60
CA ALA A 101 3.42 -0.21 -3.37
C ALA A 101 4.67 0.67 -3.59
N SER A 102 5.68 0.16 -4.30
CA SER A 102 6.88 0.89 -4.67
C SER A 102 6.57 2.09 -5.56
N LEU A 103 5.79 1.88 -6.63
CA LEU A 103 5.38 2.95 -7.56
C LEU A 103 4.58 4.05 -6.86
N CYS A 104 3.69 3.69 -5.93
CA CYS A 104 2.95 4.68 -5.15
C CYS A 104 3.87 5.53 -4.25
N LYS A 105 4.90 4.92 -3.64
CA LYS A 105 5.90 5.67 -2.84
C LYS A 105 6.72 6.61 -3.71
N SER A 106 7.17 6.15 -4.87
CA SER A 106 7.88 7.00 -5.84
C SER A 106 7.02 8.18 -6.30
N ALA A 107 5.76 7.93 -6.66
CA ALA A 107 4.83 8.99 -7.05
C ALA A 107 4.62 10.04 -5.94
N ALA A 108 4.53 9.60 -4.67
CA ALA A 108 4.43 10.50 -3.54
C ALA A 108 5.67 11.41 -3.40
N SER A 109 6.86 10.83 -3.57
CA SER A 109 8.15 11.53 -3.53
C SER A 109 8.30 12.53 -4.67
N ASP A 110 7.94 12.13 -5.89
CA ASP A 110 8.07 12.96 -7.09
C ASP A 110 7.14 14.19 -7.03
N ILE A 111 5.93 14.02 -6.47
CA ILE A 111 4.99 15.11 -6.27
C ILE A 111 5.53 16.12 -5.24
N GLU A 112 6.05 15.65 -4.11
CA GLU A 112 6.65 16.54 -3.10
C GLU A 112 7.87 17.29 -3.67
N LEU A 113 8.70 16.62 -4.45
CA LEU A 113 9.85 17.24 -5.10
C LEU A 113 9.42 18.29 -6.12
N ALA A 114 8.36 18.03 -6.88
CA ALA A 114 7.80 19.00 -7.82
C ALA A 114 7.22 20.22 -7.10
N ASP A 115 6.50 20.00 -5.99
CA ASP A 115 5.90 21.06 -5.18
C ASP A 115 6.97 21.97 -4.56
N THR A 116 7.98 21.38 -3.91
CA THR A 116 9.10 22.13 -3.32
C THR A 116 9.90 22.92 -4.34
N ARG A 117 10.16 22.36 -5.53
CA ARG A 117 10.83 23.07 -6.63
C ARG A 117 9.97 24.20 -7.20
N GLY A 118 8.67 23.99 -7.32
CA GLY A 118 7.73 25.01 -7.77
C GLY A 118 7.68 26.18 -6.79
N ALA A 119 7.57 25.92 -5.49
CA ALA A 119 7.56 26.93 -4.44
C ALA A 119 8.84 27.79 -4.45
N ALA A 120 10.01 27.17 -4.55
CA ALA A 120 11.30 27.87 -4.58
C ALA A 120 11.48 28.85 -5.76
N GLN A 121 10.72 28.70 -6.84
CA GLN A 121 10.74 29.62 -7.99
C GLN A 121 9.90 30.88 -7.79
N PHE A 122 9.00 30.91 -6.79
CA PHE A 122 8.19 32.10 -6.48
C PHE A 122 8.88 33.07 -5.52
N ASP A 123 9.88 32.59 -4.76
CA ASP A 123 10.67 33.39 -3.81
C ASP A 123 11.93 34.04 -4.44
N ALA A 124 12.13 33.91 -5.76
CA ALA A 124 13.27 34.43 -6.54
C ALA A 124 12.85 35.58 -7.48
#